data_AF-A0A838CZZ6-F1
#
_entry.id   AF-A0A838CZZ6-F1
#
_cell.length_a   1.000
_cell.length_b   1.000
_cell.length_c   1.000
_cell.angle_alpha   90.00
_cell.angle_beta   90.00
_cell.angle_gamma   90.00
#
_symmetry.space_group_name_H-M   'P 1'
#
loop_
_entity.id
_entity.type
_entity.pdbx_description
1 polymer ?
#
loop_
_entity_poly.entity_id
_entity_poly.type
_entity_poly.pdbx_seq_one_letter_code
_entity_poly.pdbx_strand_id
1 'polypeptide(L)'
;MQRILRRRSDPHEQADEQPTHASEQPTTQLPAGLPEEQTAPPPSAPSFRDRGRLRRRLRYLRRARELGFRDLGGLVFDLRRFDRDRPDLVQVKLDALAGVDQELRALEIALDQRTPIHELREPGIASCPRCGALHGTDDRFCPACGRGLRGPRTVVDPGDAGAQESDPPGSPRQHPADPWPGRPS
;
A
#
# COMPACT_ATOMS: atom_id res chain seq x y z
N MET A 1 -29.26 23.52 33.75
CA MET A 1 -29.66 24.76 33.05
C MET A 1 -29.86 24.44 31.57
N GLN A 2 -31.10 24.18 31.16
CA GLN A 2 -31.50 24.08 29.76
C GLN A 2 -31.69 25.49 29.20
N ARG A 3 -31.21 25.81 27.99
CA ARG A 3 -31.84 26.79 27.07
C ARG A 3 -31.35 26.55 25.63
N ILE A 4 -32.18 26.00 24.75
CA ILE A 4 -33.08 26.66 23.77
C ILE A 4 -32.51 26.56 22.34
N LEU A 5 -33.16 25.73 21.53
CA LEU A 5 -33.15 25.74 20.06
C LEU A 5 -33.70 27.07 19.53
N ARG A 6 -33.11 27.68 18.50
CA ARG A 6 -33.86 28.49 17.52
C ARG A 6 -33.30 28.37 16.10
N ARG A 7 -34.16 27.79 15.26
CA ARG A 7 -34.22 27.88 13.80
C ARG A 7 -34.87 29.21 13.40
N ARG A 8 -34.45 29.79 12.26
CA ARG A 8 -35.23 30.62 11.31
C ARG A 8 -34.28 30.96 10.13
N SER A 9 -34.46 30.43 8.92
CA SER A 9 -35.44 30.80 7.87
C SER A 9 -35.04 32.09 7.12
N ASP A 10 -34.60 31.92 5.85
CA ASP A 10 -34.63 32.89 4.72
C ASP A 10 -36.09 33.38 4.43
N PRO A 11 -36.44 34.27 3.45
CA PRO A 11 -35.72 34.84 2.28
C PRO A 11 -36.11 36.32 1.92
N HIS A 12 -35.90 36.71 0.63
CA HIS A 12 -36.37 37.90 -0.12
C HIS A 12 -35.41 39.11 -0.12
N GLU A 13 -35.18 39.88 -1.20
CA GLU A 13 -35.65 39.93 -2.60
C GLU A 13 -35.05 41.21 -3.20
N GLN A 14 -34.77 41.23 -4.51
CA GLN A 14 -34.67 42.36 -5.46
C GLN A 14 -33.64 41.99 -6.54
N ALA A 15 -34.03 41.59 -7.77
CA ALA A 15 -34.63 42.39 -8.86
C ALA A 15 -33.77 43.66 -9.11
N ASP A 16 -33.30 43.99 -10.30
CA ASP A 16 -33.86 43.84 -11.65
C ASP A 16 -32.75 44.22 -12.68
N GLU A 17 -33.11 44.21 -13.97
CA GLU A 17 -32.41 44.79 -15.13
C GLU A 17 -31.47 43.89 -15.96
N GLN A 18 -32.11 43.25 -16.95
CA GLN A 18 -31.55 42.95 -18.27
C GLN A 18 -31.41 44.23 -19.11
N PRO A 19 -30.54 44.20 -20.13
CA PRO A 19 -31.10 44.38 -21.47
C PRO A 19 -30.62 43.34 -22.50
N THR A 20 -31.64 42.88 -23.23
CA THR A 20 -31.69 42.43 -24.63
C THR A 20 -30.52 42.83 -25.54
N HIS A 21 -29.90 41.84 -26.18
CA HIS A 21 -29.56 41.91 -27.60
C HIS A 21 -29.85 40.56 -28.27
N ALA A 22 -30.83 40.58 -29.17
CA ALA A 22 -31.13 39.56 -30.15
C ALA A 22 -30.28 39.82 -31.42
N SER A 23 -29.74 38.76 -32.01
CA SER A 23 -29.36 38.64 -33.43
C SER A 23 -29.06 37.14 -33.66
N GLU A 24 -30.06 36.38 -34.08
CA GLU A 24 -30.26 35.95 -35.48
C GLU A 24 -29.22 34.92 -35.95
N GLN A 25 -29.63 33.66 -35.87
CA GLN A 25 -29.05 32.56 -36.65
C GLN A 25 -29.73 32.51 -38.03
N PRO A 26 -28.97 32.35 -39.13
CA PRO A 26 -29.48 31.76 -40.34
C PRO A 26 -29.08 30.28 -40.44
N THR A 27 -30.11 29.47 -40.67
CA THR A 27 -30.12 28.07 -41.07
C THR A 27 -29.28 27.77 -42.31
N THR A 28 -28.67 26.58 -42.37
CA THR A 28 -28.76 25.66 -43.53
C THR A 28 -28.36 24.25 -43.09
N GLN A 29 -29.31 23.32 -43.15
CA GLN A 29 -29.06 21.89 -43.25
C GLN A 29 -28.97 21.54 -44.76
N LEU A 30 -28.07 20.63 -45.15
CA LEU A 30 -28.32 19.40 -45.94
C LEU A 30 -26.99 18.70 -46.36
N PRO A 31 -26.96 17.42 -46.84
CA PRO A 31 -26.26 16.32 -46.17
C PRO A 31 -25.18 15.63 -47.05
N ALA A 32 -24.68 14.48 -46.56
CA ALA A 32 -23.85 13.45 -47.22
C ALA A 32 -22.33 13.61 -47.14
N GLY A 33 -21.75 13.00 -46.10
CA GLY A 33 -20.38 12.51 -46.02
C GLY A 33 -20.38 11.28 -45.14
N LEU A 34 -19.66 10.24 -45.56
CA LEU A 34 -19.57 8.89 -44.97
C LEU A 34 -19.43 8.89 -43.43
N PRO A 35 -19.81 7.81 -42.72
CA PRO A 35 -19.33 7.63 -41.36
C PRO A 35 -17.81 7.46 -41.43
N GLU A 36 -17.08 8.56 -41.26
CA GLU A 36 -15.67 8.52 -40.92
C GLU A 36 -15.59 7.76 -39.61
N GLU A 37 -15.17 6.51 -39.72
CA GLU A 37 -14.75 5.69 -38.59
C GLU A 37 -13.62 6.45 -37.90
N GLN A 38 -14.00 7.23 -36.89
CA GLN A 38 -13.12 8.01 -36.03
C GLN A 38 -12.20 7.03 -35.34
N THR A 39 -11.12 6.70 -36.03
CA THR A 39 -9.96 6.04 -35.45
C THR A 39 -9.41 7.03 -34.45
N ALA A 40 -9.77 6.82 -33.18
CA ALA A 40 -9.27 7.62 -32.08
C ALA A 40 -7.74 7.67 -32.18
N PRO A 41 -7.12 8.87 -32.12
CA PRO A 41 -5.67 8.98 -32.16
C PRO A 41 -5.07 8.14 -31.03
N PRO A 42 -3.93 7.45 -31.25
CA PRO A 42 -3.30 6.65 -30.22
C PRO A 42 -3.01 7.54 -29.00
N PRO A 43 -3.11 7.01 -27.77
CA PRO A 43 -2.88 7.82 -26.57
C PRO A 43 -1.48 8.43 -26.64
N SER A 44 -1.44 9.76 -26.79
CA SER A 44 -0.19 10.51 -26.88
C SER A 44 0.60 10.32 -25.58
N ALA A 45 1.88 9.96 -25.70
CA ALA A 45 2.77 9.85 -24.55
C ALA A 45 2.75 11.15 -23.71
N PRO A 46 2.85 11.06 -22.37
CA PRO A 46 2.73 12.22 -21.49
C PRO A 46 3.78 13.28 -21.82
N SER A 47 3.37 14.55 -21.81
CA SER A 47 4.27 15.69 -22.09
C SER A 47 5.38 15.81 -21.03
N PHE A 48 6.43 16.58 -21.30
CA PHE A 48 7.54 16.78 -20.34
C PHE A 48 7.06 17.26 -18.96
N ARG A 49 6.11 18.19 -18.92
CA ARG A 49 5.51 18.69 -17.67
C ARG A 49 4.73 17.60 -16.94
N ASP A 50 3.98 16.79 -17.68
CA ASP A 50 3.24 15.65 -17.13
C ASP A 50 4.21 14.62 -16.53
N ARG A 51 5.30 14.28 -17.24
CA ARG A 51 6.34 13.38 -16.73
C ARG A 51 6.98 13.91 -15.46
N GLY A 52 7.23 15.22 -15.37
CA GLY A 52 7.72 15.86 -14.16
C GLY A 52 6.79 15.67 -12.96
N ARG A 53 5.48 15.87 -13.15
CA ARG A 53 4.43 15.65 -12.15
C ARG A 53 4.36 14.18 -11.72
N LEU A 54 4.34 13.26 -12.69
CA LEU A 54 4.31 11.81 -12.43
C LEU A 54 5.54 11.35 -11.62
N ARG A 55 6.75 11.83 -11.96
CA ARG A 55 7.98 11.51 -11.21
C ARG A 55 7.94 12.03 -9.77
N ARG A 56 7.41 13.24 -9.55
CA ARG A 56 7.23 13.79 -8.20
C ARG A 56 6.25 12.94 -7.39
N ARG A 57 5.13 12.55 -8.00
CA ARG A 57 4.14 11.68 -7.38
C ARG A 57 4.71 10.31 -7.05
N LEU A 58 5.48 9.70 -7.96
CA LEU A 58 6.15 8.42 -7.73
C LEU A 58 7.07 8.47 -6.50
N ARG A 59 7.92 9.51 -6.37
CA ARG A 59 8.78 9.69 -5.19
C ARG A 59 7.97 9.85 -3.90
N TYR A 60 6.87 10.59 -3.94
CA TYR A 60 5.96 10.74 -2.80
C TYR A 60 5.35 9.40 -2.39
N LEU A 61 4.81 8.62 -3.34
CA LEU A 61 4.19 7.33 -3.06
C LEU A 61 5.18 6.32 -2.48
N ARG A 62 6.43 6.32 -2.96
CA ARG A 62 7.50 5.47 -2.39
C ARG A 62 7.74 5.78 -0.90
N ARG A 63 7.80 7.06 -0.55
CA ARG A 63 7.92 7.50 0.86
C ARG A 63 6.66 7.18 1.68
N ALA A 64 5.48 7.37 1.10
CA ALA A 64 4.20 7.08 1.75
C ALA A 64 4.05 5.58 2.05
N ARG A 65 4.42 4.72 1.09
CA ARG A 65 4.49 3.27 1.25
C ARG A 65 5.41 2.89 2.40
N GLU A 66 6.61 3.47 2.43
CA GLU A 66 7.60 3.21 3.46
C GLU A 66 7.08 3.56 4.87
N LEU A 67 6.44 4.72 5.01
CA LEU A 67 5.83 5.15 6.27
C LEU A 67 4.63 4.26 6.66
N GLY A 68 3.78 3.91 5.69
CA GLY A 68 2.61 3.09 5.93
C GLY A 68 2.95 1.68 6.44
N PHE A 69 4.03 1.05 5.94
CA PHE A 69 4.48 -0.23 6.48
C PHE A 69 5.01 -0.12 7.92
N ARG A 70 5.70 0.97 8.28
CA ARG A 70 6.14 1.20 9.66
C ARG A 70 4.97 1.44 10.61
N ASP A 71 4.00 2.24 10.19
CA ASP A 71 2.78 2.53 10.94
C ASP A 71 1.89 1.28 11.11
N LEU A 72 1.73 0.46 10.07
CA LEU A 72 1.05 -0.83 10.16
C LEU A 72 1.76 -1.78 11.13
N GLY A 73 3.10 -1.88 11.05
CA GLY A 73 3.89 -2.70 11.97
C GLY A 73 3.75 -2.26 13.42
N GLY A 74 3.78 -0.94 13.67
CA GLY A 74 3.55 -0.36 15.00
C GLY A 74 2.15 -0.69 15.52
N LEU A 75 1.11 -0.52 14.69
CA LEU A 75 -0.26 -0.87 15.06
C LEU A 75 -0.38 -2.36 15.45
N VAL A 76 0.10 -3.28 14.61
CA VAL A 76 0.01 -4.72 14.86
C VAL A 76 0.77 -5.11 16.13
N PHE A 77 1.94 -4.50 16.34
CA PHE A 77 2.70 -4.67 17.58
C PHE A 77 1.91 -4.21 18.81
N ASP A 78 1.32 -3.02 18.76
CA ASP A 78 0.53 -2.47 19.89
C ASP A 78 -0.71 -3.31 20.17
N LEU A 79 -1.45 -3.73 19.14
CA LEU A 79 -2.59 -4.63 19.28
C LEU A 79 -2.19 -5.92 20.00
N ARG A 80 -1.07 -6.53 19.59
CA ARG A 80 -0.56 -7.73 20.25
C ARG A 80 -0.07 -7.47 21.68
N ARG A 81 0.63 -6.36 21.91
CA ARG A 81 1.17 -5.97 23.22
C ARG A 81 0.07 -5.79 24.27
N PHE A 82 -1.06 -5.21 23.87
CA PHE A 82 -2.18 -4.92 24.76
C PHE A 82 -3.29 -5.97 24.71
N ASP A 83 -3.05 -7.11 24.05
CA ASP A 83 -4.02 -8.20 23.86
C ASP A 83 -5.37 -7.72 23.31
N ARG A 84 -5.30 -6.84 22.31
CA ARG A 84 -6.46 -6.28 21.61
C ARG A 84 -6.53 -6.87 20.21
N ASP A 85 -7.75 -7.07 19.74
CA ASP A 85 -8.01 -7.44 18.35
C ASP A 85 -8.88 -6.37 17.65
N ARG A 86 -8.41 -5.91 16.50
CA ARG A 86 -9.06 -4.87 15.67
C ARG A 86 -8.79 -5.18 14.20
N PRO A 87 -9.31 -6.31 13.68
CA PRO A 87 -9.02 -6.76 12.31
C PRO A 87 -9.58 -5.79 11.27
N ASP A 88 -10.64 -5.05 11.60
CA ASP A 88 -11.21 -3.96 10.80
C ASP A 88 -10.19 -2.85 10.55
N LEU A 89 -9.50 -2.38 11.60
CA LEU A 89 -8.52 -1.30 11.48
C LEU A 89 -7.28 -1.75 10.71
N VAL A 90 -6.83 -2.98 10.95
CA VAL A 90 -5.73 -3.60 10.20
C VAL A 90 -6.10 -3.68 8.72
N GLN A 91 -7.30 -4.16 8.40
CA GLN A 91 -7.77 -4.28 7.03
C GLN A 91 -7.83 -2.93 6.31
N VAL A 92 -8.38 -1.89 6.94
CA VAL A 92 -8.42 -0.53 6.37
C VAL A 92 -7.01 -0.02 6.04
N LYS A 93 -6.01 -0.28 6.90
CA LYS A 93 -4.61 0.09 6.61
C LYS A 93 -4.01 -0.72 5.46
N LEU A 94 -4.31 -2.02 5.39
CA LEU A 94 -3.88 -2.87 4.28
C LEU A 94 -4.48 -2.41 2.95
N ASP A 95 -5.76 -2.06 2.92
CA ASP A 95 -6.44 -1.56 1.72
C ASP A 95 -5.84 -0.22 1.27
N ALA A 96 -5.54 0.68 2.21
CA ALA A 96 -4.86 1.94 1.90
C ALA A 96 -3.47 1.72 1.30
N LEU A 97 -2.67 0.80 1.86
CA LEU A 97 -1.36 0.41 1.31
C LEU A 97 -1.49 -0.23 -0.06
N ALA A 98 -2.51 -1.07 -0.28
CA ALA A 98 -2.79 -1.69 -1.57
C ALA A 98 -3.11 -0.63 -2.64
N GLY A 99 -3.88 0.41 -2.29
CA GLY A 99 -4.13 1.55 -3.17
C GLY A 99 -2.87 2.32 -3.54
N VAL A 100 -1.98 2.58 -2.57
CA VAL A 100 -0.66 3.19 -2.81
C VAL A 100 0.17 2.33 -3.77
N ASP A 101 0.21 1.01 -3.56
CA ASP A 101 0.96 0.07 -4.39
C ASP A 101 0.40 0.00 -5.83
N GLN A 102 -0.92 0.06 -5.99
CA GLN A 102 -1.55 0.11 -7.32
C GLN A 102 -1.18 1.40 -8.06
N GLU A 103 -1.27 2.55 -7.41
CA GLU A 103 -0.90 3.83 -8.02
C GLU A 103 0.59 3.88 -8.37
N LEU A 104 1.45 3.39 -7.47
CA LEU A 104 2.89 3.30 -7.71
C LEU A 104 3.18 2.46 -8.95
N ARG A 105 2.58 1.27 -9.09
CA ARG A 105 2.72 0.42 -10.28
C ARG A 105 2.25 1.13 -11.55
N ALA A 106 1.11 1.82 -11.51
CA ALA A 106 0.58 2.56 -12.66
C ALA A 106 1.56 3.65 -13.12
N LEU A 107 2.16 4.39 -12.18
CA LEU A 107 3.14 5.43 -12.48
C LEU A 107 4.46 4.87 -13.00
N GLU A 108 4.93 3.74 -12.47
CA GLU A 108 6.14 3.09 -12.95
C GLU A 108 5.99 2.58 -14.39
N ILE A 109 4.81 2.04 -14.73
CA ILE A 109 4.47 1.66 -16.11
C ILE A 109 4.43 2.89 -17.00
N ALA A 110 3.71 3.94 -16.60
CA ALA A 110 3.57 5.16 -17.40
C ALA A 110 4.90 5.90 -17.62
N LEU A 111 5.84 5.79 -16.69
CA LEU A 111 7.16 6.42 -16.77
C LEU A 111 8.24 5.54 -17.40
N ASP A 112 7.96 4.25 -17.64
CA ASP A 112 8.93 3.21 -17.97
C ASP A 112 10.09 3.12 -16.95
N GLN A 113 9.73 3.15 -15.67
CA GLN A 113 10.66 3.21 -14.52
C GLN A 113 10.50 2.03 -13.57
N ARG A 114 10.31 0.82 -14.11
CA ARG A 114 10.24 -0.40 -13.31
C ARG A 114 11.53 -0.58 -12.52
N THR A 115 11.49 -0.30 -11.21
CA THR A 115 12.61 -0.52 -10.30
C THR A 115 12.28 -1.74 -9.44
N PRO A 116 13.19 -2.71 -9.26
CA PRO A 116 12.92 -3.83 -8.36
C PRO A 116 12.80 -3.33 -6.91
N ILE A 117 11.73 -3.80 -6.26
CA ILE A 117 11.39 -3.79 -4.83
C ILE A 117 12.10 -2.72 -3.98
N HIS A 118 11.34 -1.71 -3.54
CA HIS A 118 11.75 -0.84 -2.43
C HIS A 118 11.85 -1.67 -1.14
N GLU A 119 13.05 -2.19 -0.86
CA GLU A 119 13.34 -2.86 0.40
C GLU A 119 13.21 -1.84 1.55
N LEU A 120 12.25 -2.09 2.45
CA LEU A 120 12.23 -1.47 3.78
C LEU A 120 13.29 -2.13 4.67
N ARG A 121 14.55 -2.12 4.23
CA ARG A 121 15.65 -2.68 5.01
C ARG A 121 16.42 -1.56 5.67
N GLU A 122 16.53 -1.61 6.98
CA GLU A 122 17.57 -0.86 7.67
C GLU A 122 18.90 -1.58 7.45
N PRO A 123 19.90 -0.93 6.82
CA PRO A 123 21.20 -1.53 6.65
C PRO A 123 21.77 -1.88 8.03
N GLY A 124 22.22 -3.12 8.22
CA GLY A 124 22.74 -3.62 9.49
C GLY A 124 21.84 -4.61 10.24
N ILE A 125 20.53 -4.66 9.94
CA ILE A 125 19.60 -5.62 10.58
C ILE A 125 18.84 -6.45 9.52
N ALA A 126 18.71 -7.75 9.77
CA ALA A 126 17.89 -8.67 8.98
C ALA A 126 17.15 -9.66 9.89
N SER A 127 16.11 -10.31 9.36
CA SER A 127 15.36 -11.35 10.06
C SER A 127 15.64 -12.73 9.47
N CYS A 128 15.72 -13.73 10.34
CA CYS A 128 15.91 -15.11 9.92
C CYS A 128 14.67 -15.61 9.16
N PRO A 129 14.80 -16.16 7.95
CA PRO A 129 13.65 -16.65 7.19
C PRO A 129 13.01 -17.93 7.77
N ARG A 130 13.70 -18.61 8.71
CA ARG A 130 13.19 -19.80 9.38
C ARG A 130 12.36 -19.45 10.62
N CYS A 131 12.89 -18.61 11.50
CA CYS A 131 12.31 -18.38 12.83
C CYS A 131 11.99 -16.91 13.14
N GLY A 132 12.26 -15.98 12.22
CA GLY A 132 11.98 -14.56 12.39
C GLY A 132 12.93 -13.79 13.32
N ALA A 133 13.88 -14.46 13.98
CA ALA A 133 14.82 -13.79 14.88
C ALA A 133 15.65 -12.72 14.14
N LEU A 134 15.80 -11.55 14.77
CA LEU A 134 16.63 -10.47 14.28
C LEU A 134 18.11 -10.81 14.43
N HIS A 135 18.90 -10.44 13.44
CA HIS A 135 20.32 -10.68 13.38
C HIS A 135 21.02 -9.55 12.61
N GLY A 136 22.32 -9.38 12.84
CA GLY A 136 23.16 -8.48 12.07
C GLY A 136 23.23 -8.93 10.62
N THR A 137 23.39 -8.00 9.68
CA THR A 137 23.55 -8.37 8.27
C THR A 137 24.80 -9.18 8.00
N ASP A 138 25.79 -9.10 8.88
CA ASP A 138 27.07 -9.80 8.79
C ASP A 138 27.10 -11.18 9.45
N ASP A 139 26.05 -11.52 10.20
CA ASP A 139 25.94 -12.81 10.87
C ASP A 139 25.92 -13.97 9.87
N ARG A 140 26.70 -15.01 10.15
CA ARG A 140 26.77 -16.24 9.36
C ARG A 140 25.68 -17.23 9.77
N PHE A 141 25.23 -17.18 11.02
CA PHE A 141 24.25 -18.10 11.61
C PHE A 141 23.22 -17.34 12.44
N CYS A 142 21.99 -17.85 12.49
CA CYS A 142 20.93 -17.28 13.32
C CYS A 142 21.20 -17.56 14.81
N PRO A 143 21.19 -16.55 15.69
CA PRO A 143 21.44 -16.75 17.12
C PRO A 143 20.32 -17.55 17.82
N ALA A 144 19.11 -17.58 17.26
CA ALA A 144 17.97 -18.27 17.86
C ALA A 144 17.81 -19.73 17.39
N CYS A 145 18.13 -20.04 16.13
CA CYS A 145 17.87 -21.39 15.57
C CYS A 145 19.08 -22.06 14.90
N GLY A 146 20.26 -21.43 14.93
CA GLY A 146 21.51 -21.96 14.40
C GLY A 146 21.61 -22.05 12.87
N ARG A 147 20.57 -21.67 12.11
CA ARG A 147 20.56 -21.81 10.65
C ARG A 147 21.58 -20.88 9.99
N GLY A 148 22.28 -21.37 8.97
CA GLY A 148 23.14 -20.56 8.11
C GLY A 148 22.35 -19.47 7.38
N LEU A 149 22.79 -18.22 7.51
CA LEU A 149 22.16 -17.02 6.94
C LEU A 149 22.78 -16.59 5.60
N ARG A 150 24.00 -17.05 5.31
CA ARG A 150 24.70 -16.83 4.04
C ARG A 150 24.96 -18.18 3.34
N GLY A 151 24.53 -18.29 2.09
CA GLY A 151 24.67 -19.49 1.25
C GLY A 151 23.67 -19.45 0.08
N PRO A 152 23.86 -20.25 -0.98
CA PRO A 152 22.94 -20.27 -2.11
C PRO A 152 21.53 -20.57 -1.60
N ARG A 153 20.59 -19.67 -1.92
CA ARG A 153 19.17 -19.98 -1.80
C ARG A 153 18.92 -21.10 -2.80
N THR A 154 18.76 -22.33 -2.33
CA THR A 154 18.19 -23.39 -3.15
C THR A 154 16.79 -22.92 -3.50
N VAL A 155 16.62 -22.41 -4.72
CA VAL A 155 15.30 -22.28 -5.32
C VAL A 155 14.78 -23.71 -5.40
N VAL A 156 13.82 -24.03 -4.54
CA VAL A 156 13.08 -25.27 -4.68
C VAL A 156 12.20 -25.07 -5.90
N ASP A 157 12.57 -25.73 -7.00
CA ASP A 157 11.71 -25.84 -8.17
C ASP A 157 10.40 -26.50 -7.71
N PRO A 158 9.20 -25.98 -8.06
CA PRO A 158 7.92 -26.58 -7.66
C PRO A 158 7.64 -27.96 -8.32
N GLY A 159 8.67 -28.67 -8.78
CA GLY A 159 8.62 -30.01 -9.37
C GLY A 159 9.06 -31.16 -8.45
N ASP A 160 9.71 -30.89 -7.31
CA ASP A 160 10.14 -31.94 -6.36
C ASP A 160 9.27 -31.95 -5.09
N ALA A 161 7.98 -32.25 -5.28
CA ALA A 161 7.14 -32.83 -4.24
C ALA A 161 7.35 -34.35 -4.25
N GLY A 162 8.55 -34.80 -3.89
CA GLY A 162 8.91 -36.22 -3.89
C GLY A 162 9.99 -36.52 -2.86
N ALA A 163 9.59 -37.17 -1.77
CA ALA A 163 10.43 -37.81 -0.76
C ALA A 163 11.31 -36.89 0.13
N GLN A 164 10.68 -36.28 1.14
CA GLN A 164 11.31 -36.26 2.46
C GLN A 164 10.68 -37.36 3.30
N GLU A 165 11.43 -38.45 3.43
CA GLU A 165 11.28 -39.49 4.45
C GLU A 165 11.09 -38.81 5.82
N SER A 166 9.99 -39.13 6.47
CA SER A 166 9.65 -38.69 7.82
C SER A 166 10.60 -39.32 8.83
N ASP A 167 11.46 -38.51 9.44
CA ASP A 167 12.11 -38.86 10.71
C ASP A 167 11.04 -39.05 11.80
N PRO A 168 11.14 -40.07 12.68
CA PRO A 168 10.16 -40.30 13.72
C PRO A 168 10.18 -39.17 14.77
N PRO A 169 9.05 -38.90 15.47
CA PRO A 169 8.98 -37.83 16.45
C PRO A 169 9.90 -38.13 17.65
N GLY A 170 11.05 -37.45 17.69
CA GLY A 170 11.85 -37.30 18.89
C GLY A 170 11.05 -36.53 19.94
N SER A 171 10.73 -37.23 21.04
CA SER A 171 10.00 -36.71 22.20
C SER A 171 10.52 -35.34 22.66
N PRO A 172 9.66 -34.33 22.89
CA PRO A 172 10.12 -33.03 23.36
C PRO A 172 10.69 -33.16 24.78
N ARG A 173 11.98 -32.85 24.94
CA ARG A 173 12.56 -32.59 26.27
C ARG A 173 11.84 -31.37 26.85
N GLN A 174 11.07 -31.60 27.90
CA GLN A 174 10.47 -30.55 28.71
C GLN A 174 11.61 -29.72 29.32
N HIS A 175 11.73 -28.46 28.92
CA HIS A 175 12.45 -27.48 29.73
C HIS A 175 11.56 -27.15 30.93
N PRO A 176 12.04 -27.26 32.18
CA PRO A 176 11.29 -26.73 33.31
C PRO A 176 11.09 -25.22 33.09
N ALA A 177 9.85 -24.78 33.20
CA ALA A 177 9.50 -23.37 33.19
C ALA A 177 10.06 -22.73 34.47
N ASP A 178 10.98 -21.78 34.31
CA ASP A 178 11.36 -20.89 35.40
C ASP A 178 10.15 -19.99 35.73
N PRO A 179 9.65 -19.99 36.99
CA PRO A 179 8.60 -19.07 37.38
C PRO A 179 9.19 -17.66 37.49
N TRP A 180 8.74 -16.77 36.61
CA TRP A 180 9.05 -15.34 36.69
C TRP A 180 8.57 -14.77 38.04
N PRO A 181 9.46 -14.20 38.89
CA PRO A 181 9.03 -13.58 40.12
C PRO A 181 8.52 -12.15 39.84
N GLY A 182 7.28 -11.86 40.22
CA GLY A 182 6.84 -10.49 40.49
C GLY A 182 5.61 -10.02 39.73
N ARG A 183 4.43 -10.29 40.29
CA ARG A 183 3.30 -9.36 40.24
C ARG A 183 2.92 -9.02 41.69
N PRO A 184 3.03 -7.76 42.13
CA PRO A 184 2.41 -7.33 43.38
C PRO A 184 0.89 -7.24 43.21
N SER A 185 0.18 -7.66 44.26
CA SER A 185 -1.28 -7.66 44.41
C SER A 185 -1.90 -6.27 44.42
#